data_AF-A0A256ZFN7-F1
#
_entry.id   AF-A0A256ZFN7-F1
#
_cell.length_a   1.000
_cell.length_b   1.000
_cell.length_c   1.000
_cell.angle_alpha   90.00
_cell.angle_beta   90.00
_cell.angle_gamma   90.00
#
_symmetry.space_group_name_H-M   'P 1'
#
loop_
_entity.id
_entity.type
_entity.pdbx_description
1 polymer ?
#
loop_
_entity_poly.entity_id
_entity_poly.type
_entity_poly.pdbx_seq_one_letter_code
_entity_poly.pdbx_strand_id
1 'polypeptide(L)' 'MNQEILAKALELDINLHRRGKPIPFSDILIAAIVFYLNAELATLDVRHFKNIPGIRVYVPRHLIHLASS' A
#
# COMPACT_ATOMS: atom_id res chain seq x y z
N MET A 1 6.13 -12.03 12.32
CA MET A 1 5.73 -10.64 11.98
C MET A 1 6.58 -9.70 12.80
N ASN A 2 7.27 -8.72 12.20
CA ASN A 2 8.10 -7.74 12.91
C ASN A 2 7.18 -6.69 13.59
N GLN A 3 7.48 -6.32 14.85
CA GLN A 3 6.74 -5.31 15.61
C GLN A 3 6.76 -3.92 14.95
N GLU A 4 7.85 -3.55 14.29
CA GLU A 4 7.98 -2.26 13.58
C GLU A 4 7.00 -2.15 12.40
N ILE A 5 6.83 -3.25 11.66
CA ILE A 5 5.87 -3.33 10.55
C ILE A 5 4.45 -3.18 11.08
N LEU A 6 4.13 -3.85 12.21
CA LEU A 6 2.80 -3.75 12.81
C LEU A 6 2.51 -2.35 13.34
N ALA A 7 3.48 -1.71 14.01
CA ALA A 7 3.35 -0.34 14.47
C ALA A 7 3.11 0.62 13.30
N LYS A 8 3.84 0.44 12.19
CA LYS A 8 3.64 1.26 10.98
C LYS A 8 2.27 1.02 10.34
N ALA A 9 1.80 -0.22 10.30
CA ALA A 9 0.48 -0.56 9.77
C ALA A 9 -0.63 0.13 10.58
N LEU A 10 -0.56 0.08 11.91
CA LEU A 10 -1.54 0.74 12.78
C LEU A 10 -1.49 2.28 12.64
N GLU A 11 -0.30 2.87 12.52
CA GLU A 11 -0.14 4.30 12.26
C GLU A 11 -0.81 4.72 10.94
N LEU A 12 -0.59 3.95 9.86
CA LEU A 12 -1.21 4.19 8.57
C LEU A 12 -2.74 4.06 8.64
N ASP A 13 -3.23 3.02 9.31
CA ASP A 13 -4.65 2.75 9.45
C ASP A 13 -5.39 3.89 10.15
N ILE A 14 -4.89 4.34 11.29
CA ILE A 14 -5.44 5.48 12.03
C ILE A 14 -5.44 6.74 11.15
N ASN A 15 -4.34 7.01 10.44
CA ASN A 15 -4.23 8.20 9.61
C ASN A 15 -5.20 8.18 8.42
N LEU A 16 -5.40 7.03 7.78
CA LEU A 16 -6.33 6.87 6.66
C LEU A 16 -7.79 7.01 7.12
N HIS A 17 -8.13 6.42 8.27
CA HIS A 17 -9.45 6.59 8.89
C HIS A 17 -9.74 8.04 9.26
N ARG A 18 -8.78 8.74 9.89
CA ARG A 18 -8.91 10.17 10.23
C ARG A 18 -9.13 11.08 9.02
N ARG A 19 -8.71 10.64 7.82
CA ARG A 19 -8.88 11.38 6.56
C ARG A 19 -10.14 10.95 5.78
N GLY A 20 -10.96 10.05 6.32
CA GLY A 20 -12.15 9.52 5.64
C GLY A 20 -11.82 8.67 4.42
N LYS A 21 -10.62 8.06 4.37
CA LYS A 21 -10.14 7.24 3.24
C LYS A 21 -9.63 5.88 3.71
N PRO A 22 -10.44 5.08 4.43
CA PRO A 22 -10.02 3.74 4.82
C PRO A 22 -9.76 2.87 3.58
N ILE A 23 -8.80 1.97 3.69
CA ILE A 23 -8.53 0.91 2.71
C ILE A 23 -8.46 -0.43 3.45
N PRO A 24 -8.55 -1.59 2.76
CA PRO A 24 -8.43 -2.89 3.40
C PRO A 24 -7.14 -3.01 4.22
N PHE A 25 -7.21 -3.61 5.42
CA PHE A 25 -6.04 -3.75 6.29
C PHE A 25 -4.91 -4.59 5.66
N SER A 26 -5.24 -5.52 4.75
CA SER A 26 -4.25 -6.25 3.95
C SER A 26 -3.38 -5.31 3.11
N ASP A 27 -3.97 -4.28 2.50
CA ASP A 27 -3.24 -3.29 1.71
C ASP A 27 -2.40 -2.37 2.60
N ILE A 28 -2.88 -2.08 3.81
CA ILE A 28 -2.13 -1.34 4.83
C ILE A 28 -0.88 -2.13 5.26
N LEU A 29 -1.02 -3.44 5.49
CA LEU A 29 0.11 -4.32 5.82
C LEU A 29 1.13 -4.35 4.67
N ILE A 30 0.68 -4.45 3.42
CA ILE A 30 1.56 -4.37 2.23
C ILE A 30 2.33 -3.04 2.24
N ALA A 31 1.64 -1.92 2.44
CA ALA A 31 2.27 -0.61 2.48
C ALA A 31 3.30 -0.48 3.63
N ALA A 32 2.99 -1.00 4.81
CA ALA A 32 3.91 -1.02 5.95
C ALA A 32 5.19 -1.81 5.65
N ILE A 33 5.07 -2.97 5.00
CA ILE A 33 6.21 -3.77 4.55
C ILE A 33 7.04 -2.99 3.53
N VAL A 34 6.40 -2.34 2.56
CA VAL A 34 7.09 -1.52 1.55
C VAL A 34 7.90 -0.39 2.19
N PHE A 35 7.33 0.31 3.18
CA PHE A 35 8.06 1.34 3.92
C PHE A 35 9.23 0.76 4.71
N TYR A 36 9.02 -0.36 5.42
CA TYR A 36 10.06 -1.02 6.19
C TYR A 36 11.25 -1.46 5.32
N LEU A 37 10.97 -1.96 4.11
CA LEU A 37 11.99 -2.37 3.14
C LEU A 37 12.59 -1.19 2.36
N ASN A 38 12.08 0.03 2.53
CA ASN A 38 12.37 1.18 1.66
C ASN A 38 12.25 0.82 0.16
N ALA A 39 11.21 0.07 -0.20
CA ALA A 39 11.02 -0.48 -1.54
C ALA A 39 10.06 0.38 -2.39
N GLU A 40 9.90 -0.01 -3.64
CA GLU A 40 8.82 0.45 -4.52
C GLU A 40 7.75 -0.63 -4.62
N LEU A 41 6.47 -0.25 -4.53
CA LEU A 41 5.35 -1.17 -4.66
C LEU A 41 5.03 -1.42 -6.13
N ALA A 42 5.32 -2.61 -6.63
CA ALA A 42 4.81 -3.07 -7.91
C ALA A 42 3.35 -3.56 -7.76
N THR A 43 2.39 -2.91 -8.41
CA THR A 43 0.97 -3.32 -8.34
C THR A 43 0.18 -2.91 -9.58
N LEU A 44 -0.89 -3.64 -9.86
CA LEU A 44 -1.92 -3.25 -10.83
C LEU A 44 -3.08 -2.48 -10.16
N ASP A 45 -3.27 -2.62 -8.84
CA ASP A 45 -4.33 -1.92 -8.10
C ASP A 45 -3.81 -0.62 -7.49
N VAL A 46 -3.66 0.41 -8.32
CA VAL A 46 -3.16 1.72 -7.89
C VAL A 46 -4.15 2.46 -6.98
N ARG A 47 -5.44 2.09 -7.00
CA ARG A 47 -6.52 2.89 -6.40
C ARG A 47 -6.43 2.97 -4.89
N HIS A 48 -6.04 1.89 -4.22
CA HIS A 48 -5.91 1.87 -2.76
C HIS A 48 -4.63 2.59 -2.31
N PHE A 49 -3.51 2.36 -3.00
CA PHE A 49 -2.21 2.87 -2.58
C PHE A 49 -1.98 4.35 -2.91
N LYS A 50 -2.71 4.94 -3.88
CA LYS A 50 -2.57 6.37 -4.23
C LYS A 50 -2.84 7.34 -3.07
N ASN A 51 -3.58 6.89 -2.05
CA ASN A 51 -3.93 7.72 -0.89
C ASN A 51 -2.90 7.63 0.25
N ILE A 52 -1.90 6.75 0.13
CA ILE A 52 -0.86 6.54 1.15
C ILE A 52 0.30 7.52 0.87
N PRO A 53 0.54 8.52 1.73
CA PRO A 53 1.61 9.47 1.50
C PRO A 53 2.99 8.81 1.51
N GLY A 54 3.83 9.14 0.53
CA GLY A 54 5.22 8.70 0.47
C GLY A 54 5.44 7.29 -0.09
N ILE A 55 4.38 6.54 -0.42
CA ILE A 55 4.54 5.24 -1.10
C ILE A 55 4.95 5.48 -2.56
N ARG A 56 5.98 4.78 -3.03
CA ARG A 56 6.36 4.74 -4.44
C ARG A 56 5.65 3.58 -5.11
N VAL A 57 5.01 3.82 -6.25
CA VAL A 57 4.23 2.81 -6.97
C VAL A 57 4.77 2.65 -8.38
N TYR A 58 5.12 1.42 -8.73
CA TYR A 58 5.43 0.99 -10.08
C TYR A 58 4.27 0.19 -10.66
N VAL A 59 3.81 0.57 -11.86
CA VAL A 59 2.78 -0.17 -12.58
C VAL A 59 3.44 -0.97 -13.71
N PRO A 60 3.47 -2.31 -13.64
CA PRO A 60 4.07 -3.14 -14.68
C PRO A 60 3.20 -3.13 -15.95
N ARG A 61 3.51 -2.20 -16.88
CA ARG A 61 2.69 -1.95 -18.08
C ARG A 61 2.45 -3.18 -18.96
N HIS A 62 3.41 -4.09 -19.01
CA HIS A 62 3.31 -5.33 -19.80
C HIS A 62 2.26 -6.32 -19.24
N LEU A 63 1.78 -6.14 -18.00
CA LEU A 63 0.76 -6.99 -17.38
C LEU A 63 -0.66 -6.40 -17.46
N ILE A 64 -0.82 -5.16 -17.93
CA ILE A 64 -2.13 -4.48 -17.97
C ILE A 64 -3.12 -5.23 -18.88
N HIS A 65 -2.64 -5.81 -19.98
CA HIS A 65 -3.47 -6.57 -20.92
C HIS A 65 -3.96 -7.92 -20.36
N LEU A 66 -3.30 -8.47 -19.33
CA LEU A 66 -3.67 -9.77 -18.73
C LEU A 66 -4.77 -9.62 -17.66
N ALA A 67 -4.82 -8.48 -16.99
CA ALA A 67 -5.79 -8.21 -15.92
C ALA A 67 -7.17 -7.75 -16.41
N SER A 68 -7.34 -7.59 -17.73
CA SER A 68 -8.59 -7.17 -18.37
C SER A 68 -9.36 -8.34 -19.03
N SER A 69 -8.95 -9.58 -18.70
CA SER A 69 -9.51 -10.83 -19.25
C SER A 69 -10.38 -11.55 -18.23
#